data_AF-A0A6A4I2T8-F1
#
_entry.id   AF-A0A6A4I2T8-F1
#
_cell.length_a   1.000
_cell.length_b   1.000
_cell.length_c   1.000
_cell.angle_alpha   90.00
_cell.angle_beta   90.00
_cell.angle_gamma   90.00
#
_symmetry.space_group_name_H-M   'P 1'
#
loop_
_entity.id
_entity.type
_entity.pdbx_description
1 polymer ?
#
loop_
_entity_poly.entity_id
_entity_poly.type
_entity_poly.pdbx_seq_one_letter_code
_entity_poly.pdbx_strand_id
1 'polypeptide(L)'
;MRLPLQKARSALTLAQALTETLFENECGETAHEVLRLSFHDAIAFSQSLGPSAGGGADGSMLVFPDVEPNYAANLGISDSVNDLLPFLGSGQFPTITAGDMIQFGAAVAVGLCPNNFTAEDVVSLLVSHTVARADHVDPTVPAAPFDSTPFTFDTQFFLETLLVGVGFPGTDNNTGEVASPLPLTVGVNSGELRLQSDFLLARDNRTACFWQDMINEEELMASKFKAAMSQMAIIGHNRDDLIDCSAVVPKPVPALGKPATYPATKSFKDIQQACPSPFPSLTTDPGAVETEIPDCPDDQTTCTS
;
A
#
# COMPACT_ATOMS: atom_id res chain seq x y z
N MET A 1 22.57 -0.04 8.94
CA MET A 1 22.01 -1.40 9.06
C MET A 1 21.35 -1.74 10.41
N ARG A 2 21.67 -1.09 11.54
CA ARG A 2 21.04 -1.38 12.86
C ARG A 2 19.72 -0.63 13.13
N LEU A 3 19.55 0.58 12.60
CA LEU A 3 18.35 1.41 12.78
C LEU A 3 17.03 0.78 12.25
N PRO A 4 17.01 0.16 11.04
CA PRO A 4 15.78 -0.44 10.49
C PRO A 4 15.29 -1.64 11.29
N LEU A 5 16.23 -2.49 11.74
CA LEU A 5 15.94 -3.63 12.62
C LEU A 5 15.42 -3.20 14.00
N GLN A 6 15.88 -2.04 14.50
CA GLN A 6 15.42 -1.50 15.77
C GLN A 6 14.01 -0.91 15.66
N LYS A 7 13.69 -0.19 14.58
CA LYS A 7 12.33 0.30 14.29
C LYS A 7 11.32 -0.84 14.12
N ALA A 8 11.69 -1.90 13.38
CA ALA A 8 10.82 -3.07 13.21
C ALA A 8 10.55 -3.81 14.53
N ARG A 9 11.57 -3.90 15.42
CA ARG A 9 11.38 -4.47 16.77
C ARG A 9 10.47 -3.60 17.64
N SER A 10 10.61 -2.28 17.59
CA SER A 10 9.73 -1.35 18.32
C SER A 10 8.28 -1.43 17.85
N ALA A 11 8.04 -1.54 16.54
CA ALA A 11 6.71 -1.75 15.98
C ALA A 11 6.10 -3.10 16.41
N LEU A 12 6.90 -4.17 16.45
CA LEU A 12 6.43 -5.47 16.94
C LEU A 12 6.00 -5.43 18.41
N THR A 13 6.80 -4.79 19.28
CA THR A 13 6.44 -4.65 20.69
C THR A 13 5.25 -3.71 20.90
N LEU A 14 5.08 -2.70 20.06
CA LEU A 14 3.90 -1.83 20.08
C LEU A 14 2.66 -2.61 19.65
N ALA A 15 2.73 -3.41 18.59
CA ALA A 15 1.60 -4.22 18.14
C ALA A 15 1.14 -5.18 19.23
N GLN A 16 2.07 -5.84 19.93
CA GLN A 16 1.74 -6.70 21.07
C GLN A 16 1.08 -5.91 22.20
N ALA A 17 1.64 -4.76 22.57
CA ALA A 17 1.08 -3.92 23.63
C ALA A 17 -0.33 -3.44 23.29
N LEU A 18 -0.56 -2.97 22.07
CA LEU A 18 -1.88 -2.54 21.60
C LEU A 18 -2.85 -3.73 21.54
N THR A 19 -2.43 -4.86 20.99
CA THR A 19 -3.27 -6.06 20.87
C THR A 19 -3.69 -6.60 22.24
N GLU A 20 -2.77 -6.74 23.18
CA GLU A 20 -3.04 -7.36 24.48
C GLU A 20 -3.67 -6.40 25.49
N THR A 21 -3.26 -5.13 25.47
CA THR A 21 -3.61 -4.17 26.54
C THR A 21 -4.68 -3.17 26.12
N LEU A 22 -4.72 -2.79 24.83
CA LEU A 22 -5.69 -1.81 24.35
C LEU A 22 -6.92 -2.47 23.71
N PHE A 23 -6.68 -3.41 22.79
CA PHE A 23 -7.75 -4.05 22.03
C PHE A 23 -8.21 -5.39 22.61
N GLU A 24 -7.49 -5.91 23.61
CA GLU A 24 -7.81 -7.18 24.30
C GLU A 24 -7.99 -8.39 23.35
N ASN A 25 -7.26 -8.40 22.23
CA ASN A 25 -7.41 -9.36 21.11
C ASN A 25 -8.80 -9.37 20.44
N GLU A 26 -9.58 -8.30 20.56
CA GLU A 26 -10.93 -8.19 20.03
C GLU A 26 -11.03 -7.02 19.04
N CYS A 27 -11.86 -7.16 18.02
CA CYS A 27 -12.38 -6.01 17.28
C CYS A 27 -13.62 -5.47 17.98
N GLY A 28 -13.37 -4.91 19.15
CA GLY A 28 -14.36 -4.22 19.96
C GLY A 28 -14.42 -2.74 19.64
N GLU A 29 -15.12 -2.01 20.51
CA GLU A 29 -15.33 -0.57 20.41
C GLU A 29 -14.02 0.21 20.24
N THR A 30 -13.00 -0.11 21.05
CA THR A 30 -11.69 0.55 20.99
C THR A 30 -11.00 0.36 19.65
N ALA A 31 -11.12 -0.81 19.01
CA ALA A 31 -10.58 -1.04 17.68
C ALA A 31 -11.28 -0.18 16.62
N HIS A 32 -12.60 -0.05 16.71
CA HIS A 32 -13.39 0.81 15.81
C HIS A 32 -13.05 2.29 15.99
N GLU A 33 -12.94 2.77 17.23
CA GLU A 33 -12.64 4.18 17.50
C GLU A 33 -11.21 4.54 17.08
N VAL A 34 -10.23 3.65 17.26
CA VAL A 34 -8.85 3.88 16.74
C VAL A 34 -8.81 3.85 15.20
N LEU A 35 -9.59 2.99 14.55
CA LEU A 35 -9.73 3.02 13.09
C LEU A 35 -10.34 4.35 12.63
N ARG A 36 -11.40 4.82 13.29
CA ARG A 36 -12.02 6.13 13.03
C ARG A 36 -11.03 7.27 13.22
N LEU A 37 -10.21 7.23 14.27
CA LEU A 37 -9.18 8.23 14.55
C LEU A 37 -8.18 8.37 13.40
N SER A 38 -7.76 7.26 12.79
CA SER A 38 -6.84 7.31 11.65
C SER A 38 -7.38 8.08 10.46
N PHE A 39 -8.68 7.98 10.18
CA PHE A 39 -9.31 8.77 9.14
C PHE A 39 -9.38 10.25 9.52
N HIS A 40 -9.83 10.56 10.76
CA HIS A 40 -9.99 11.93 11.22
C HIS A 40 -8.66 12.68 11.31
N ASP A 41 -7.57 12.01 11.68
CA ASP A 41 -6.20 12.53 11.60
C ASP A 41 -5.80 12.74 10.13
N ALA A 42 -5.86 11.69 9.31
CA ALA A 42 -5.36 11.73 7.93
C ALA A 42 -6.08 12.73 7.01
N ILE A 43 -7.38 12.93 7.19
CA ILE A 43 -8.19 13.77 6.28
C ILE A 43 -8.11 15.26 6.62
N ALA A 44 -7.52 15.63 7.76
CA ALA A 44 -7.35 17.01 8.20
C ALA A 44 -6.19 17.72 7.46
N PHE A 45 -6.33 17.84 6.13
CA PHE A 45 -5.44 18.63 5.29
C PHE A 45 -6.21 19.33 4.17
N SER A 46 -5.61 20.33 3.55
CA SER A 46 -6.21 20.97 2.37
C SER A 46 -5.16 21.49 1.41
N GLN A 47 -5.21 21.00 0.17
CA GLN A 47 -4.34 21.49 -0.90
C GLN A 47 -4.66 22.94 -1.26
N SER A 48 -5.93 23.34 -1.24
CA SER A 48 -6.37 24.69 -1.61
C SER A 48 -6.10 25.73 -0.54
N LEU A 49 -6.13 25.33 0.75
CA LEU A 49 -5.82 26.20 1.88
C LEU A 49 -4.35 26.12 2.33
N GLY A 50 -3.59 25.17 1.77
CA GLY A 50 -2.17 24.98 2.02
C GLY A 50 -1.85 24.31 3.37
N PRO A 51 -0.56 24.11 3.68
CA PRO A 51 -0.11 23.31 4.83
C PRO A 51 -0.55 23.84 6.20
N SER A 52 -0.89 25.13 6.32
CA SER A 52 -1.40 25.72 7.56
C SER A 52 -2.82 25.29 7.93
N ALA A 53 -3.56 24.66 6.99
CA ALA A 53 -4.90 24.15 7.25
C ALA A 53 -4.91 22.78 7.95
N GLY A 54 -3.77 22.10 8.00
CA GLY A 54 -3.58 20.78 8.61
C GLY A 54 -2.62 19.91 7.80
N GLY A 55 -1.89 19.02 8.47
CA GLY A 55 -0.80 18.22 7.91
C GLY A 55 -1.19 16.81 7.44
N GLY A 56 -2.46 16.43 7.59
CA GLY A 56 -2.94 15.08 7.28
C GLY A 56 -2.55 14.11 8.39
N ALA A 57 -2.00 12.95 8.05
CA ALA A 57 -1.67 11.89 9.01
C ALA A 57 -0.40 12.23 9.85
N ASP A 58 -0.46 13.31 10.62
CA ASP A 58 0.64 13.87 11.39
C ASP A 58 0.49 13.62 12.91
N GLY A 59 -0.62 13.01 13.34
CA GLY A 59 -0.93 12.74 14.73
C GLY A 59 -1.38 13.96 15.52
N SER A 60 -1.80 15.03 14.85
CA SER A 60 -2.25 16.27 15.48
C SER A 60 -3.37 16.03 16.49
N MET A 61 -4.21 15.01 16.28
CA MET A 61 -5.23 14.57 17.24
C MET A 61 -4.67 14.17 18.61
N LEU A 62 -3.47 13.57 18.66
CA LEU A 62 -2.78 13.21 19.91
C LEU A 62 -1.87 14.34 20.42
N VAL A 63 -1.31 15.15 19.53
CA VAL A 63 -0.40 16.25 19.88
C VAL A 63 -1.16 17.45 20.44
N PHE A 64 -2.36 17.71 19.93
CA PHE A 64 -3.27 18.78 20.33
C PHE A 64 -4.62 18.22 20.79
N PRO A 65 -4.65 17.40 21.85
CA PRO A 65 -5.84 16.64 22.25
C PRO A 65 -7.01 17.54 22.70
N ASP A 66 -6.73 18.80 23.05
CA ASP A 66 -7.72 19.79 23.46
C ASP A 66 -8.18 20.72 22.32
N VAL A 67 -7.73 20.48 21.07
CA VAL A 67 -8.07 21.32 19.91
C VAL A 67 -8.99 20.59 18.96
N GLU A 68 -8.46 19.67 18.15
CA GLU A 68 -9.21 19.02 17.09
C GLU A 68 -10.29 18.08 17.61
N PRO A 69 -10.07 17.28 18.68
CA PRO A 69 -11.12 16.45 19.25
C PRO A 69 -12.34 17.25 19.76
N ASN A 70 -12.17 18.55 20.05
CA ASN A 70 -13.25 19.43 20.51
C ASN A 70 -14.06 20.06 19.36
N TYR A 71 -13.71 19.82 18.10
CA TYR A 71 -14.53 20.25 16.97
C TYR A 71 -15.83 19.45 16.90
N ALA A 72 -16.93 20.12 16.53
CA ALA A 72 -18.24 19.48 16.44
C ALA A 72 -18.25 18.26 15.49
N ALA A 73 -17.43 18.27 14.44
CA ALA A 73 -17.30 17.16 13.48
C ALA A 73 -16.52 15.96 14.05
N ASN A 74 -15.77 16.15 15.14
CA ASN A 74 -14.92 15.15 15.77
C ASN A 74 -15.53 14.61 17.08
N LEU A 75 -16.82 14.86 17.32
CA LEU A 75 -17.49 14.43 18.55
C LEU A 75 -17.30 12.92 18.78
N GLY A 76 -16.84 12.55 19.98
CA GLY A 76 -16.53 11.18 20.38
C GLY A 76 -15.10 10.72 20.08
N ILE A 77 -14.33 11.44 19.26
CA ILE A 77 -12.95 11.02 18.92
C ILE A 77 -11.99 11.08 20.12
N SER A 78 -12.34 11.85 21.16
CA SER A 78 -11.56 11.96 22.40
C SER A 78 -11.30 10.62 23.07
N ASP A 79 -12.17 9.63 22.87
CA ASP A 79 -12.05 8.31 23.50
C ASP A 79 -10.82 7.57 22.93
N SER A 80 -10.73 7.43 21.61
CA SER A 80 -9.54 6.88 20.92
C SER A 80 -8.25 7.68 21.16
N VAL A 81 -8.35 9.00 21.31
CA VAL A 81 -7.21 9.86 21.66
C VAL A 81 -6.70 9.51 23.07
N ASN A 82 -7.61 9.44 24.04
CA ASN A 82 -7.29 9.09 25.42
C ASN A 82 -6.77 7.66 25.57
N ASP A 83 -7.18 6.76 24.67
CA ASP A 83 -6.74 5.37 24.60
C ASP A 83 -5.28 5.24 24.11
N LEU A 84 -4.87 6.03 23.11
CA LEU A 84 -3.51 5.97 22.55
C LEU A 84 -2.49 6.84 23.30
N LEU A 85 -2.92 7.93 23.96
CA LEU A 85 -2.04 8.84 24.70
C LEU A 85 -1.15 8.14 25.75
N PRO A 86 -1.62 7.15 26.54
CA PRO A 86 -0.79 6.40 27.46
C PRO A 86 0.36 5.65 26.77
N PHE A 87 0.12 5.08 25.58
CA PHE A 87 1.16 4.37 24.82
C PHE A 87 2.19 5.35 24.28
N LEU A 88 1.74 6.48 23.71
CA LEU A 88 2.60 7.54 23.18
C LEU A 88 3.44 8.20 24.29
N GLY A 89 2.83 8.50 25.43
CA GLY A 89 3.46 9.17 26.57
C GLY A 89 4.27 8.26 27.51
N SER A 90 4.19 6.93 27.35
CA SER A 90 4.84 5.96 28.24
C SER A 90 6.37 6.01 28.25
N GLY A 91 6.98 6.56 27.19
CA GLY A 91 8.42 6.48 26.95
C GLY A 91 8.92 5.09 26.53
N GLN A 92 8.04 4.08 26.41
CA GLN A 92 8.40 2.72 25.96
C GLN A 92 8.67 2.66 24.46
N PHE A 93 8.05 3.55 23.68
CA PHE A 93 8.15 3.61 22.22
C PHE A 93 8.75 4.95 21.74
N PRO A 94 9.97 5.32 22.17
CA PRO A 94 10.51 6.67 22.01
C PRO A 94 10.79 7.09 20.55
N THR A 95 10.69 6.16 19.61
CA THR A 95 10.89 6.39 18.17
C THR A 95 9.59 6.40 17.37
N ILE A 96 8.45 6.16 18.00
CA ILE A 96 7.13 6.17 17.36
C ILE A 96 6.56 7.57 17.50
N THR A 97 6.22 8.19 16.37
CA THR A 97 5.58 9.51 16.36
C THR A 97 4.08 9.39 16.66
N ALA A 98 3.41 10.52 16.90
CA ALA A 98 1.96 10.53 17.10
C ALA A 98 1.20 9.99 15.86
N GLY A 99 1.56 10.45 14.66
CA GLY A 99 0.96 9.96 13.41
C GLY A 99 1.22 8.47 13.19
N ASP A 100 2.46 8.01 13.42
CA ASP A 100 2.78 6.58 13.35
C ASP A 100 1.97 5.75 14.36
N MET A 101 1.75 6.27 15.58
CA MET A 101 0.95 5.60 16.61
C MET A 101 -0.50 5.41 16.15
N ILE A 102 -1.12 6.44 15.57
CA ILE A 102 -2.50 6.37 15.08
C ILE A 102 -2.60 5.40 13.90
N GLN A 103 -1.78 5.59 12.87
CA GLN A 103 -1.86 4.77 11.65
C GLN A 103 -1.51 3.30 11.91
N PHE A 104 -0.50 3.05 12.73
CA PHE A 104 -0.13 1.69 13.13
C PHE A 104 -1.18 1.07 14.07
N GLY A 105 -1.74 1.85 15.00
CA GLY A 105 -2.82 1.40 15.87
C GLY A 105 -4.06 0.99 15.10
N ALA A 106 -4.45 1.75 14.09
CA ALA A 106 -5.56 1.38 13.20
C ALA A 106 -5.28 0.11 12.38
N ALA A 107 -4.05 -0.06 11.89
CA ALA A 107 -3.66 -1.29 11.20
C ALA A 107 -3.73 -2.52 12.11
N VAL A 108 -3.28 -2.40 13.37
CA VAL A 108 -3.40 -3.46 14.39
C VAL A 108 -4.89 -3.72 14.71
N ALA A 109 -5.69 -2.66 14.91
CA ALA A 109 -7.12 -2.76 15.19
C ALA A 109 -7.89 -3.52 14.09
N VAL A 110 -7.64 -3.18 12.83
CA VAL A 110 -8.24 -3.86 11.67
C VAL A 110 -7.82 -5.33 11.62
N GLY A 111 -6.58 -5.65 11.99
CA GLY A 111 -6.08 -7.02 12.08
C GLY A 111 -6.79 -7.89 13.14
N LEU A 112 -7.55 -7.29 14.06
CA LEU A 112 -8.33 -8.00 15.08
C LEU A 112 -9.80 -8.22 14.67
N CYS A 113 -10.24 -7.67 13.54
CA CYS A 113 -11.64 -7.74 13.10
C CYS A 113 -12.04 -9.06 12.44
N PRO A 114 -13.24 -9.60 12.74
CA PRO A 114 -13.82 -10.70 11.96
C PRO A 114 -13.93 -10.26 10.50
N ASN A 115 -13.58 -11.14 9.56
CA ASN A 115 -13.08 -10.81 8.20
C ASN A 115 -11.61 -10.35 8.21
N ASN A 116 -10.81 -11.00 9.06
CA ASN A 116 -9.39 -10.79 9.24
C ASN A 116 -8.66 -10.85 7.89
N PHE A 117 -8.13 -9.71 7.45
CA PHE A 117 -7.24 -9.66 6.30
C PHE A 117 -6.06 -10.57 6.57
N THR A 118 -6.02 -11.71 5.89
CA THR A 118 -4.85 -12.55 5.89
C THR A 118 -3.71 -11.84 5.19
N ALA A 119 -2.48 -12.36 5.36
CA ALA A 119 -1.35 -11.89 4.57
C ALA A 119 -1.62 -11.97 3.05
N GLU A 120 -2.40 -12.98 2.63
CA GLU A 120 -2.89 -13.07 1.25
C GLU A 120 -3.86 -11.96 0.90
N ASP A 121 -4.80 -11.59 1.77
CA ASP A 121 -5.75 -10.52 1.48
C ASP A 121 -5.05 -9.16 1.35
N VAL A 122 -4.01 -8.90 2.15
CA VAL A 122 -3.17 -7.69 2.01
C VAL A 122 -2.47 -7.67 0.65
N VAL A 123 -1.80 -8.75 0.26
CA VAL A 123 -1.18 -8.87 -1.08
C VAL A 123 -2.23 -8.78 -2.19
N SER A 124 -3.42 -9.34 -1.95
CA SER A 124 -4.54 -9.27 -2.90
C SER A 124 -5.02 -7.84 -3.09
N LEU A 125 -5.05 -7.00 -2.05
CA LEU A 125 -5.38 -5.57 -2.19
C LEU A 125 -4.29 -4.79 -2.94
N LEU A 126 -3.01 -5.20 -2.83
CA LEU A 126 -1.90 -4.61 -3.58
C LEU A 126 -1.95 -4.90 -5.07
N VAL A 127 -2.86 -5.76 -5.55
CA VAL A 127 -3.17 -5.85 -6.99
C VAL A 127 -3.52 -4.47 -7.55
N SER A 128 -4.10 -3.57 -6.75
CA SER A 128 -4.34 -2.17 -7.16
C SER A 128 -3.09 -1.44 -7.69
N HIS A 129 -1.89 -1.84 -7.28
CA HIS A 129 -0.63 -1.23 -7.74
C HIS A 129 -0.30 -1.52 -9.21
N THR A 130 -0.92 -2.51 -9.85
CA THR A 130 -0.78 -2.73 -11.31
C THR A 130 -1.39 -1.60 -12.15
N VAL A 131 -2.25 -0.77 -11.55
CA VAL A 131 -2.85 0.40 -12.20
C VAL A 131 -2.62 1.66 -11.37
N ALA A 132 -1.42 1.80 -10.81
CA ALA A 132 -1.07 2.91 -9.93
C ALA A 132 0.27 3.57 -10.26
N ARG A 133 0.40 4.82 -9.81
CA ARG A 133 1.57 5.68 -9.98
C ARG A 133 1.79 6.50 -8.71
N ALA A 134 3.01 7.00 -8.50
CA ALA A 134 3.39 7.85 -7.37
C ALA A 134 3.81 9.25 -7.81
N ASP A 135 3.22 10.27 -7.17
CA ASP A 135 3.53 11.69 -7.43
C ASP A 135 4.35 12.36 -6.32
N HIS A 136 4.45 11.73 -5.15
CA HIS A 136 4.94 12.38 -3.93
C HIS A 136 6.05 11.62 -3.20
N VAL A 137 6.32 10.37 -3.61
CA VAL A 137 7.46 9.60 -3.07
C VAL A 137 8.76 10.26 -3.53
N ASP A 138 8.85 10.57 -4.82
CA ASP A 138 9.89 11.42 -5.39
C ASP A 138 9.26 12.69 -5.98
N PRO A 139 9.45 13.87 -5.37
CA PRO A 139 8.89 15.12 -5.88
C PRO A 139 9.48 15.62 -7.21
N THR A 140 10.54 14.98 -7.73
CA THR A 140 11.24 15.38 -8.96
C THR A 140 10.73 14.68 -10.21
N VAL A 141 9.98 13.57 -10.05
CA VAL A 141 9.36 12.82 -11.14
C VAL A 141 7.85 12.69 -10.91
N PRO A 142 7.00 13.21 -11.80
CA PRO A 142 5.56 13.05 -11.66
C PRO A 142 5.15 11.63 -12.07
N ALA A 143 4.07 11.12 -11.48
CA ALA A 143 3.37 9.93 -11.97
C ALA A 143 4.27 8.73 -12.27
N ALA A 144 5.24 8.43 -11.39
CA ALA A 144 6.12 7.29 -11.58
C ALA A 144 5.35 5.97 -11.33
N PRO A 145 5.20 5.09 -12.34
CA PRO A 145 4.37 3.90 -12.23
C PRO A 145 5.03 2.80 -11.38
N PHE A 146 4.22 1.87 -10.84
CA PHE A 146 4.73 0.75 -10.05
C PHE A 146 5.00 -0.52 -10.88
N ASP A 147 4.55 -0.55 -12.14
CA ASP A 147 4.91 -1.54 -13.15
C ASP A 147 5.00 -0.89 -14.53
N SER A 148 5.36 -1.68 -15.55
CA SER A 148 5.51 -1.23 -16.93
C SER A 148 4.19 -1.04 -17.67
N THR A 149 3.05 -1.41 -17.07
CA THR A 149 1.73 -1.43 -17.70
C THR A 149 0.66 -0.71 -16.86
N PRO A 150 0.88 0.53 -16.38
CA PRO A 150 0.06 1.19 -15.34
C PRO A 150 -1.39 1.53 -15.74
N PHE A 151 -1.79 1.22 -16.97
CA PHE A 151 -3.16 1.39 -17.48
C PHE A 151 -3.88 0.05 -17.71
N THR A 152 -3.22 -1.05 -17.35
CA THR A 152 -3.67 -2.40 -17.60
C THR A 152 -3.76 -3.14 -16.28
N PHE A 153 -4.89 -3.81 -16.05
CA PHE A 153 -5.08 -4.63 -14.86
C PHE A 153 -4.50 -6.04 -15.09
N ASP A 154 -3.18 -6.17 -15.03
CA ASP A 154 -2.45 -7.42 -15.29
C ASP A 154 -1.53 -7.83 -14.11
N THR A 155 -0.64 -8.80 -14.34
CA THR A 155 0.21 -9.36 -13.29
C THR A 155 1.66 -8.84 -13.35
N GLN A 156 1.97 -7.82 -14.14
CA GLN A 156 3.32 -7.31 -14.35
C GLN A 156 3.93 -6.78 -13.04
N PHE A 157 3.16 -6.03 -12.25
CA PHE A 157 3.56 -5.60 -10.90
C PHE A 157 4.18 -6.72 -10.05
N PHE A 158 3.55 -7.90 -9.98
CA PHE A 158 4.05 -9.02 -9.17
C PHE A 158 5.37 -9.59 -9.71
N LEU A 159 5.55 -9.59 -11.02
CA LEU A 159 6.79 -10.01 -11.69
C LEU A 159 7.91 -8.98 -11.49
N GLU A 160 7.63 -7.72 -11.77
CA GLU A 160 8.62 -6.65 -11.87
C GLU A 160 9.17 -6.28 -10.50
N THR A 161 8.36 -6.31 -9.45
CA THR A 161 8.79 -6.14 -8.05
C THR A 161 9.83 -7.19 -7.60
N LEU A 162 9.88 -8.37 -8.22
CA LEU A 162 10.89 -9.41 -7.96
C LEU A 162 12.19 -9.23 -8.75
N LEU A 163 12.24 -8.33 -9.74
CA LEU A 163 13.45 -8.07 -10.50
C LEU A 163 14.52 -7.35 -9.66
N VAL A 164 15.80 -7.57 -9.97
CA VAL A 164 16.92 -6.84 -9.39
C VAL A 164 16.77 -5.35 -9.73
N GLY A 165 16.76 -4.50 -8.71
CA GLY A 165 16.78 -3.05 -8.88
C GLY A 165 18.13 -2.57 -9.42
N VAL A 166 18.11 -1.68 -10.40
CA VAL A 166 19.30 -1.18 -11.11
C VAL A 166 19.48 0.34 -10.99
N GLY A 167 18.47 1.08 -10.54
CA GLY A 167 18.53 2.53 -10.36
C GLY A 167 17.25 3.10 -9.74
N PHE A 168 17.08 4.42 -9.82
CA PHE A 168 15.89 5.15 -9.36
C PHE A 168 15.39 6.01 -10.53
N PRO A 169 14.07 6.15 -10.73
CA PRO A 169 13.53 6.98 -11.82
C PRO A 169 13.79 8.48 -11.64
N GLY A 170 13.98 8.92 -10.39
CA GLY A 170 14.40 10.27 -10.01
C GLY A 170 15.68 10.26 -9.15
N THR A 171 15.54 10.69 -7.89
CA THR A 171 16.59 10.75 -6.87
C THR A 171 16.68 9.45 -6.05
N ASP A 172 17.80 9.21 -5.37
CA ASP A 172 18.09 7.96 -4.65
C ASP A 172 17.96 8.07 -3.11
N ASN A 173 17.39 9.16 -2.61
CA ASN A 173 17.35 9.51 -1.20
C ASN A 173 15.93 9.68 -0.62
N ASN A 174 14.91 9.22 -1.34
CA ASN A 174 13.52 9.30 -0.90
C ASN A 174 13.19 8.29 0.20
N THR A 175 12.28 8.69 1.10
CA THR A 175 11.82 7.80 2.17
C THR A 175 10.80 6.81 1.63
N GLY A 176 11.02 5.53 1.89
CA GLY A 176 10.09 4.47 1.45
C GLY A 176 10.26 4.03 0.00
N GLU A 177 11.30 4.50 -0.70
CA GLU A 177 11.66 4.05 -2.05
C GLU A 177 12.89 3.12 -2.01
N VAL A 178 12.95 2.18 -2.95
CA VAL A 178 14.12 1.33 -3.21
C VAL A 178 14.40 1.25 -4.70
N ALA A 179 15.59 0.77 -5.07
CA ALA A 179 15.98 0.69 -6.48
C ALA A 179 14.96 -0.11 -7.33
N SER A 180 14.53 0.53 -8.41
CA SER A 180 13.63 0.03 -9.44
C SER A 180 14.40 -0.78 -10.49
N PRO A 181 13.78 -1.81 -11.10
CA PRO A 181 14.37 -2.56 -12.18
C PRO A 181 14.27 -1.82 -13.53
N LEU A 182 13.33 -0.89 -13.68
CA LEU A 182 13.05 -0.14 -14.91
C LEU A 182 13.06 1.39 -14.65
N PRO A 183 14.20 1.98 -14.25
CA PRO A 183 14.25 3.38 -13.83
C PRO A 183 14.36 4.40 -14.99
N LEU A 184 14.23 4.00 -16.26
CA LEU A 184 14.44 4.91 -17.39
C LEU A 184 13.34 5.97 -17.48
N THR A 185 13.68 7.20 -17.09
CA THR A 185 12.82 8.38 -17.28
C THR A 185 13.20 9.13 -18.57
N VAL A 186 12.21 9.37 -19.45
CA VAL A 186 12.37 10.12 -20.71
C VAL A 186 11.30 11.19 -20.86
N GLY A 187 11.67 12.45 -20.69
CA GLY A 187 10.73 13.57 -20.81
C GLY A 187 9.65 13.52 -19.73
N VAL A 188 8.39 13.30 -20.14
CA VAL A 188 7.25 13.13 -19.22
C VAL A 188 7.01 11.67 -18.82
N ASN A 189 7.65 10.73 -19.52
CA ASN A 189 7.55 9.30 -19.26
C ASN A 189 8.47 8.94 -18.09
N SER A 190 7.94 8.97 -16.88
CA SER A 190 8.67 8.55 -15.68
C SER A 190 8.94 7.05 -15.71
N GLY A 191 10.16 6.66 -15.33
CA GLY A 191 10.51 5.25 -15.13
C GLY A 191 9.75 4.66 -13.93
N GLU A 192 9.74 3.33 -13.83
CA GLU A 192 9.13 2.60 -12.72
C GLU A 192 9.74 3.05 -11.39
N LEU A 193 8.89 3.31 -10.40
CA LEU A 193 9.28 3.53 -9.01
C LEU A 193 8.94 2.28 -8.20
N ARG A 194 9.83 1.89 -7.28
CA ARG A 194 9.59 0.75 -6.40
C ARG A 194 9.47 1.17 -4.95
N LEU A 195 8.31 0.93 -4.36
CA LEU A 195 8.10 1.12 -2.93
C LEU A 195 8.86 0.07 -2.11
N GLN A 196 9.41 0.51 -0.98
CA GLN A 196 10.06 -0.36 -0.01
C GLN A 196 9.09 -1.41 0.56
N SER A 197 7.82 -1.05 0.77
CA SER A 197 6.78 -1.97 1.24
C SER A 197 6.61 -3.16 0.30
N ASP A 198 6.45 -2.87 -0.99
CA ASP A 198 6.16 -3.87 -2.02
C ASP A 198 7.37 -4.78 -2.22
N PHE A 199 8.57 -4.19 -2.24
CA PHE A 199 9.83 -4.94 -2.27
C PHE A 199 9.95 -5.93 -1.11
N LEU A 200 9.60 -5.52 0.11
CA LEU A 200 9.67 -6.35 1.31
C LEU A 200 8.58 -7.41 1.33
N LEU A 201 7.33 -7.08 0.97
CA LEU A 201 6.22 -8.04 0.92
C LEU A 201 6.44 -9.11 -0.15
N ALA A 202 7.03 -8.77 -1.28
CA ALA A 202 7.41 -9.74 -2.31
C ALA A 202 8.47 -10.76 -1.82
N ARG A 203 9.16 -10.46 -0.71
CA ARG A 203 10.31 -11.24 -0.22
C ARG A 203 10.15 -11.78 1.21
N ASP A 204 9.12 -11.36 1.94
CA ASP A 204 8.84 -11.83 3.29
C ASP A 204 8.27 -13.25 3.26
N ASN A 205 8.67 -14.10 4.20
CA ASN A 205 8.27 -15.51 4.21
C ASN A 205 6.76 -15.73 4.37
N ARG A 206 6.02 -14.74 4.87
CA ARG A 206 4.56 -14.81 5.04
C ARG A 206 3.80 -14.53 3.75
N THR A 207 4.41 -13.82 2.80
CA THR A 207 3.73 -13.27 1.61
C THR A 207 4.39 -13.64 0.29
N ALA A 208 5.68 -13.97 0.28
CA ALA A 208 6.47 -14.19 -0.94
C ALA A 208 5.92 -15.28 -1.87
N CYS A 209 5.38 -16.37 -1.31
CA CYS A 209 4.80 -17.42 -2.16
C CYS A 209 3.49 -16.99 -2.80
N PHE A 210 2.59 -16.39 -2.03
CA PHE A 210 1.35 -15.87 -2.59
C PHE A 210 1.58 -14.72 -3.57
N TRP A 211 2.61 -13.89 -3.34
CA TRP A 211 3.08 -12.89 -4.30
C TRP A 211 3.51 -13.53 -5.63
N GLN A 212 4.32 -14.61 -5.57
CA GLN A 212 4.75 -15.34 -6.77
C GLN A 212 3.59 -16.05 -7.47
N ASP A 213 2.62 -16.57 -6.73
CA ASP A 213 1.46 -17.29 -7.27
C ASP A 213 0.56 -16.38 -8.14
N MET A 214 0.64 -15.05 -8.00
CA MET A 214 -0.09 -14.10 -8.85
C MET A 214 0.53 -13.96 -10.24
N ILE A 215 1.81 -14.28 -10.40
CA ILE A 215 2.53 -14.04 -11.65
C ILE A 215 1.96 -14.94 -12.75
N ASN A 216 1.51 -14.33 -13.84
CA ASN A 216 0.93 -15.01 -15.00
C ASN A 216 -0.41 -15.71 -14.71
N GLU A 217 -1.10 -15.34 -13.63
CA GLU A 217 -2.38 -15.91 -13.20
C GLU A 217 -3.46 -14.80 -13.08
N GLU A 218 -3.78 -14.13 -14.20
CA GLU A 218 -4.70 -12.97 -14.27
C GLU A 218 -6.08 -13.26 -13.63
N GLU A 219 -6.65 -14.45 -13.86
CA GLU A 219 -7.95 -14.84 -13.29
C GLU A 219 -7.87 -15.01 -11.76
N LEU A 220 -6.81 -15.65 -11.26
CA LEU A 220 -6.56 -15.79 -9.83
C LEU A 220 -6.42 -14.42 -9.17
N MET A 221 -5.59 -13.56 -9.77
CA MET A 221 -5.33 -12.22 -9.29
C MET A 221 -6.61 -11.38 -9.21
N ALA A 222 -7.39 -11.32 -10.29
CA ALA A 222 -8.65 -10.58 -10.31
C ALA A 222 -9.69 -11.13 -9.31
N SER A 223 -9.76 -12.46 -9.18
CA SER A 223 -10.62 -13.15 -8.21
C SER A 223 -10.26 -12.78 -6.77
N LYS A 224 -8.98 -12.85 -6.43
CA LYS A 224 -8.45 -12.56 -5.09
C LYS A 224 -8.59 -11.08 -4.74
N PHE A 225 -8.31 -10.18 -5.68
CA PHE A 225 -8.56 -8.74 -5.51
C PHE A 225 -10.04 -8.47 -5.22
N LYS A 226 -10.95 -9.05 -6.01
CA LYS A 226 -12.40 -8.88 -5.79
C LYS A 226 -12.83 -9.38 -4.40
N ALA A 227 -12.33 -10.54 -3.96
CA ALA A 227 -12.65 -11.10 -2.66
C ALA A 227 -12.15 -10.20 -1.51
N ALA A 228 -10.90 -9.74 -1.58
CA ALA A 228 -10.31 -8.85 -0.59
C ALA A 228 -11.03 -7.48 -0.56
N MET A 229 -11.33 -6.90 -1.73
CA MET A 229 -12.13 -5.67 -1.84
C MET A 229 -13.53 -5.83 -1.27
N SER A 230 -14.16 -6.99 -1.45
CA SER A 230 -15.49 -7.28 -0.90
C SER A 230 -15.48 -7.32 0.63
N GLN A 231 -14.41 -7.80 1.25
CA GLN A 231 -14.21 -7.73 2.70
C GLN A 231 -13.92 -6.28 3.13
N MET A 232 -13.05 -5.59 2.40
CA MET A 232 -12.62 -4.22 2.72
C MET A 232 -13.78 -3.23 2.70
N ALA A 233 -14.67 -3.37 1.71
CA ALA A 233 -15.79 -2.47 1.49
C ALA A 233 -16.86 -2.50 2.58
N ILE A 234 -16.82 -3.48 3.49
CA ILE A 234 -17.82 -3.65 4.55
C ILE A 234 -17.21 -3.71 5.95
N ILE A 235 -15.94 -3.29 6.12
CA ILE A 235 -15.33 -3.19 7.45
C ILE A 235 -16.23 -2.32 8.33
N GLY A 236 -16.55 -2.81 9.53
CA GLY A 236 -17.46 -2.13 10.47
C GLY A 236 -18.96 -2.33 10.19
N HIS A 237 -19.33 -3.13 9.18
CA HIS A 237 -20.71 -3.44 8.84
C HIS A 237 -20.96 -4.95 8.78
N ASN A 238 -22.15 -5.38 9.21
CA ASN A 238 -22.62 -6.73 8.92
C ASN A 238 -23.13 -6.80 7.47
N ARG A 239 -22.58 -7.71 6.67
CA ARG A 239 -23.01 -7.91 5.27
C ARG A 239 -24.50 -8.18 5.14
N ASP A 240 -25.09 -8.88 6.11
CA ASP A 240 -26.52 -9.23 6.09
C ASP A 240 -27.45 -8.02 6.25
N ASP A 241 -26.91 -6.91 6.76
CA ASP A 241 -27.65 -5.65 6.94
C ASP A 241 -27.49 -4.70 5.73
N LEU A 242 -26.75 -5.12 4.69
CA LEU A 242 -26.48 -4.33 3.49
C LEU A 242 -27.29 -4.83 2.30
N ILE A 243 -27.79 -3.88 1.49
CA ILE A 243 -28.47 -4.20 0.22
C ILE A 243 -27.41 -4.49 -0.85
N ASP A 244 -27.50 -5.66 -1.50
CA ASP A 244 -26.63 -6.00 -2.63
C ASP A 244 -27.01 -5.20 -3.89
N CYS A 245 -26.22 -4.17 -4.17
CA CYS A 245 -26.34 -3.33 -5.36
C CYS A 245 -25.39 -3.75 -6.49
N SER A 246 -24.71 -4.91 -6.42
CA SER A 246 -23.65 -5.29 -7.37
C SER A 246 -24.11 -5.34 -8.83
N ALA A 247 -25.41 -5.50 -9.08
CA ALA A 247 -25.99 -5.54 -10.42
C ALA A 247 -25.84 -4.23 -11.22
N VAL A 248 -25.62 -3.08 -10.56
CA VAL A 248 -25.46 -1.78 -11.23
C VAL A 248 -24.00 -1.43 -11.53
N VAL A 249 -23.05 -2.24 -11.05
CA VAL A 249 -21.63 -2.06 -11.35
C VAL A 249 -21.42 -2.36 -12.84
N PRO A 250 -20.77 -1.46 -13.61
CA PRO A 250 -20.44 -1.71 -15.00
C PRO A 250 -19.68 -3.02 -15.16
N LYS A 251 -19.95 -3.75 -16.26
CA LYS A 251 -19.19 -4.96 -16.55
C LYS A 251 -17.71 -4.60 -16.72
N PRO A 252 -16.80 -5.30 -16.04
CA PRO A 252 -15.37 -5.10 -16.25
C PRO A 252 -14.99 -5.29 -17.71
N VAL A 253 -13.96 -4.56 -18.14
CA VAL A 253 -13.30 -4.83 -19.42
C VAL A 253 -12.77 -6.27 -19.39
N PRO A 254 -12.90 -7.05 -20.48
CA PRO A 254 -12.40 -8.42 -20.52
C PRO A 254 -10.90 -8.49 -20.22
N ALA A 255 -10.48 -9.61 -19.63
CA ALA A 255 -9.08 -9.97 -19.43
C ALA A 255 -8.29 -9.85 -20.74
N LEU A 256 -7.04 -9.42 -20.64
CA LEU A 256 -6.17 -9.31 -21.82
C LEU A 256 -5.88 -10.68 -22.44
N GLY A 257 -5.84 -11.73 -21.62
CA GLY A 257 -5.49 -13.08 -22.07
C GLY A 257 -4.06 -13.16 -22.61
N LYS A 258 -3.19 -12.24 -22.18
CA LYS A 258 -1.77 -12.20 -22.51
C LYS A 258 -0.97 -12.71 -21.29
N PRO A 259 -0.03 -13.65 -21.50
CA PRO A 259 0.89 -14.03 -20.45
C PRO A 259 1.73 -12.84 -19.96
N ALA A 260 2.14 -12.88 -18.69
CA ALA A 260 3.14 -11.96 -18.18
C ALA A 260 4.47 -12.14 -18.94
N THR A 261 5.18 -11.05 -19.19
CA THR A 261 6.45 -11.05 -19.91
C THR A 261 7.51 -10.31 -19.11
N TYR A 262 8.75 -10.77 -19.18
CA TYR A 262 9.86 -9.94 -18.73
C TYR A 262 9.95 -8.74 -19.68
N PRO A 263 9.95 -7.50 -19.14
CA PRO A 263 10.17 -6.32 -19.96
C PRO A 263 11.52 -6.40 -20.70
N ALA A 264 11.65 -5.67 -21.81
CA ALA A 264 12.87 -5.65 -22.59
C ALA A 264 14.09 -5.40 -21.69
N THR A 265 15.21 -6.07 -21.98
CA THR A 265 16.45 -6.16 -21.16
C THR A 265 16.39 -7.06 -19.92
N LYS A 266 15.23 -7.58 -19.53
CA LYS A 266 15.07 -8.42 -18.34
C LYS A 266 14.84 -9.88 -18.69
N SER A 267 15.20 -10.76 -17.76
CA SER A 267 15.00 -12.20 -17.89
C SER A 267 14.91 -12.86 -16.51
N PHE A 268 14.72 -14.18 -16.49
CA PHE A 268 14.80 -14.96 -15.26
C PHE A 268 16.13 -14.77 -14.49
N LYS A 269 17.23 -14.40 -15.16
CA LYS A 269 18.53 -14.13 -14.49
C LYS A 269 18.47 -12.93 -13.53
N ASP A 270 17.50 -12.06 -13.73
CA ASP A 270 17.31 -10.83 -12.98
C ASP A 270 16.30 -11.01 -11.85
N ILE A 271 15.78 -12.22 -11.62
CA ILE A 271 14.81 -12.49 -10.57
C ILE A 271 15.48 -12.74 -9.21
N GLN A 272 15.00 -12.03 -8.19
CA GLN A 272 15.34 -12.24 -6.79
C GLN A 272 14.26 -13.10 -6.12
N GLN A 273 14.20 -14.37 -6.50
CA GLN A 273 13.16 -15.28 -6.03
C GLN A 273 13.24 -15.48 -4.51
N ALA A 274 12.09 -15.35 -3.84
CA ALA A 274 11.96 -15.55 -2.40
C ALA A 274 11.12 -16.78 -2.00
N CYS A 275 10.16 -17.18 -2.84
CA CYS A 275 9.39 -18.39 -2.62
C CYS A 275 10.18 -19.65 -3.07
N PRO A 276 10.20 -20.75 -2.30
CA PRO A 276 10.84 -22.00 -2.70
C PRO A 276 10.12 -22.74 -3.84
N SER A 277 8.90 -22.37 -4.19
CA SER A 277 8.14 -22.98 -5.29
C SER A 277 8.73 -22.62 -6.67
N PRO A 278 8.60 -23.48 -7.70
CA PRO A 278 9.08 -23.17 -9.04
C PRO A 278 8.53 -21.83 -9.57
N PHE A 279 9.41 -21.02 -10.18
CA PHE A 279 9.02 -19.78 -10.83
C PHE A 279 8.32 -20.08 -12.18
N PRO A 280 7.28 -19.33 -12.58
CA PRO A 280 6.61 -19.54 -13.87
C PRO A 280 7.55 -19.32 -15.06
N SER A 281 7.32 -20.06 -16.15
CA SER A 281 8.09 -19.91 -17.39
C SER A 281 7.52 -18.76 -18.22
N LEU A 282 8.24 -17.64 -18.28
CA LEU A 282 7.81 -16.44 -19.00
C LEU A 282 8.73 -16.14 -20.19
N THR A 283 8.21 -15.45 -21.19
CA THR A 283 8.99 -14.92 -22.30
C THR A 283 9.54 -13.53 -21.98
N THR A 284 10.59 -13.11 -22.68
CA THR A 284 11.12 -11.74 -22.61
C THR A 284 10.69 -10.95 -23.83
N ASP A 285 10.26 -9.71 -23.62
CA ASP A 285 9.90 -8.80 -24.70
C ASP A 285 11.12 -8.44 -25.55
N PRO A 286 10.95 -8.34 -26.88
CA PRO A 286 12.06 -8.08 -27.78
C PRO A 286 12.57 -6.64 -27.60
N GLY A 287 13.85 -6.49 -27.28
CA GLY A 287 14.49 -5.17 -27.20
C GLY A 287 15.89 -5.25 -26.59
N ALA A 288 16.80 -4.41 -27.08
CA ALA A 288 18.16 -4.29 -26.56
C ALA A 288 18.31 -3.20 -25.49
N VAL A 289 17.29 -2.35 -25.36
CA VAL A 289 17.22 -1.23 -24.41
C VAL A 289 15.91 -1.32 -23.65
N GLU A 290 15.89 -0.70 -22.48
CA GLU A 290 14.68 -0.57 -21.67
C GLU A 290 13.61 0.19 -22.45
N THR A 291 12.36 -0.25 -22.33
CA THR A 291 11.22 0.39 -23.00
C THR A 291 10.72 1.53 -22.13
N GLU A 292 10.46 2.69 -22.73
CA GLU A 292 9.83 3.81 -22.02
C GLU A 292 8.41 3.44 -21.59
N ILE A 293 8.06 3.71 -20.33
CA ILE A 293 6.70 3.50 -19.83
C ILE A 293 5.89 4.77 -20.15
N PRO A 294 4.80 4.66 -20.92
CA PRO A 294 4.07 5.86 -21.38
C PRO A 294 3.36 6.58 -20.23
N ASP A 295 3.39 7.91 -20.23
CA ASP A 295 2.64 8.74 -19.26
C ASP A 295 1.11 8.70 -19.50
N CYS A 296 0.68 8.36 -20.71
CA CYS A 296 -0.73 8.33 -21.09
C CYS A 296 -1.16 6.94 -21.58
N PRO A 297 -2.44 6.58 -21.44
CA PRO A 297 -2.97 5.36 -22.05
C PRO A 297 -2.73 5.32 -23.56
N ASP A 298 -2.66 4.09 -24.09
CA ASP A 298 -2.56 3.84 -25.53
C ASP A 298 -3.59 4.71 -26.31
N ASP A 299 -3.14 5.25 -27.45
CA ASP A 299 -3.87 6.20 -28.30
C ASP A 299 -3.96 7.67 -27.81
N GLN A 300 -3.27 8.03 -26.72
CA GLN A 300 -3.15 9.43 -26.28
C GLN A 300 -1.69 9.93 -26.29
N THR A 301 -1.40 10.93 -27.12
CA THR A 301 -0.07 11.60 -27.14
C THR A 301 0.08 12.68 -26.08
N THR A 302 -1.03 13.12 -25.49
CA THR A 302 -1.10 14.12 -24.41
C THR A 302 -2.34 13.86 -23.58
N CYS A 303 -2.17 13.71 -22.27
CA CYS A 303 -3.25 13.59 -21.29
C CYS A 303 -2.98 14.61 -20.18
N THR A 304 -4.04 15.25 -19.67
CA THR A 304 -3.93 16.08 -18.46
C THR A 304 -4.06 15.16 -17.26
N SER A 305 -2.98 15.00 -16.50
CA SER A 305 -3.00 14.47 -15.15
C SER A 305 -3.64 15.45 -14.16
#